data_AF-A0A958QBB2-F1
#
_entry.id   AF-A0A958QBB2-F1
#
_cell.length_a   1.000
_cell.length_b   1.000
_cell.length_c   1.000
_cell.angle_alpha   90.00
_cell.angle_beta   90.00
_cell.angle_gamma   90.00
#
_symmetry.space_group_name_H-M   'P 1'
#
loop_
_entity.id
_entity.type
_entity.pdbx_description
1 polymer ?
#
loop_
_entity_poly.entity_id
_entity_poly.type
_entity_poly.pdbx_seq_one_letter_code
_entity_poly.pdbx_strand_id
1 'polypeptide(L)'
;MREVLAGVSLALVLLAAGCSGGAASSESGAGSDVEIVGDRSLAGGATTTTDRTSQAFENPASNLSSENLELHFAGDIDFGQSFVTAPAPIAPGLGPLFNNRSCESCHTKNGRGSPILGTGGLGSQALVRVSVAQGAAALPGAPSDVPGIGTQIQDHAIFGQIPEATIELTWKYFPGALPDGQSYELRSPVLKITLPNGTHLSGDVMTSLRMPQPVFGLGLLEAIPEDRLLSLTDPEDADNDGISGRANVVFDAIKGTFVLGRFGRKANQPTLIQQVASAYANDMGIGNPVFSDSEGNLDIDFSTLDSSTFYVQTLAVPRAIDVQKPEVKEGEGLFLKIGCGSCHVPSHLTGTHPI
;
A
#
# COMPACT_ATOMS: atom_id res chain seq x y z
N MET A 1 42.01 -48.75 -52.17
CA MET A 1 41.71 -49.78 -53.19
C MET A 1 40.31 -49.51 -53.71
N ARG A 2 40.21 -49.06 -54.98
CA ARG A 2 39.03 -48.94 -55.87
C ARG A 2 37.89 -48.00 -55.41
N GLU A 3 37.62 -46.85 -56.05
CA GLU A 3 37.10 -46.61 -57.42
C GLU A 3 35.80 -47.37 -57.74
N VAL A 4 34.73 -46.89 -58.39
CA VAL A 4 34.24 -45.61 -58.99
C VAL A 4 32.88 -45.99 -59.68
N LEU A 5 32.04 -45.00 -60.05
CA LEU A 5 30.86 -45.05 -60.98
C LEU A 5 29.59 -45.78 -60.50
N ALA A 6 28.37 -45.46 -60.93
CA ALA A 6 27.67 -44.30 -61.51
C ALA A 6 26.24 -44.78 -61.79
N GLY A 7 25.23 -43.90 -61.70
CA GLY A 7 23.85 -44.29 -62.00
C GLY A 7 22.92 -43.09 -61.99
N VAL A 8 23.00 -42.30 -63.05
CA VAL A 8 22.13 -41.16 -63.37
C VAL A 8 20.77 -41.67 -63.85
N SER A 9 19.67 -41.19 -63.26
CA SER A 9 18.40 -41.05 -63.97
C SER A 9 17.77 -39.69 -63.68
N LEU A 10 17.81 -38.89 -64.73
CA LEU A 10 17.27 -37.55 -64.89
C LEU A 10 15.76 -37.65 -65.16
N ALA A 11 14.92 -37.08 -64.30
CA ALA A 11 13.54 -36.74 -64.64
C ALA A 11 13.33 -35.25 -64.33
N LEU A 12 13.41 -34.48 -65.42
CA LEU A 12 13.22 -33.05 -65.48
C LEU A 12 11.71 -32.77 -65.50
N VAL A 13 11.16 -32.14 -64.45
CA VAL A 13 9.87 -31.43 -64.52
C VAL A 13 10.11 -30.02 -64.00
N LEU A 14 9.99 -29.05 -64.90
CA LEU A 14 10.10 -27.63 -64.62
C LEU A 14 8.81 -27.06 -64.01
N LEU A 15 9.02 -26.04 -63.17
CA LEU A 15 8.19 -24.86 -62.87
C LEU A 15 6.97 -25.03 -61.93
N ALA A 16 7.12 -24.54 -60.69
CA ALA A 16 6.59 -23.22 -60.31
C ALA A 16 7.25 -22.73 -59.00
N ALA A 17 7.61 -21.46 -58.96
CA ALA A 17 8.28 -20.79 -57.86
C ALA A 17 7.34 -20.56 -56.65
N GLY A 18 7.90 -20.64 -55.44
CA GLY A 18 7.23 -20.25 -54.21
C GLY A 18 8.18 -20.34 -53.02
N CYS A 19 8.98 -19.28 -52.81
CA CYS A 19 9.77 -19.11 -51.60
C CYS A 19 8.88 -18.68 -50.44
N SER A 20 8.85 -19.45 -49.35
CA SER A 20 8.76 -18.89 -48.00
C SER A 20 9.30 -19.90 -46.98
N GLY A 21 10.58 -19.71 -46.62
CA GLY A 21 11.11 -20.20 -45.36
C GLY A 21 10.71 -19.24 -44.24
N GLY A 22 10.35 -19.79 -43.10
CA GLY A 22 10.08 -19.04 -41.88
C GLY A 22 9.88 -20.00 -40.73
N ALA A 23 10.94 -20.23 -39.95
CA ALA A 23 10.93 -21.05 -38.76
C ALA A 23 9.87 -20.53 -37.77
N ALA A 24 8.99 -21.43 -37.33
CA ALA A 24 8.06 -21.14 -36.25
C ALA A 24 8.82 -21.18 -34.91
N SER A 25 9.17 -20.02 -34.39
CA SER A 25 9.40 -19.84 -32.96
C SER A 25 8.03 -19.71 -32.29
N SER A 26 7.68 -20.67 -31.44
CA SER A 26 6.51 -20.63 -30.58
C SER A 26 6.66 -19.53 -29.55
N GLU A 27 5.95 -18.41 -29.74
CA GLU A 27 5.67 -17.46 -28.67
C GLU A 27 4.64 -18.09 -27.74
N SER A 28 5.10 -18.64 -26.61
CA SER A 28 4.23 -18.91 -25.47
C SER A 28 3.94 -17.60 -24.75
N GLY A 29 3.05 -16.79 -25.34
CA GLY A 29 2.45 -15.66 -24.66
C GLY A 29 1.33 -16.15 -23.76
N ALA A 30 1.65 -16.56 -22.53
CA ALA A 30 0.66 -16.66 -21.46
C ALA A 30 0.25 -15.23 -21.03
N GLY A 31 -0.45 -14.52 -21.90
CA GLY A 31 -1.23 -13.37 -21.49
C GLY A 31 -2.48 -13.92 -20.84
N SER A 32 -2.50 -13.98 -19.51
CA SER A 32 -3.69 -14.36 -18.75
C SER A 32 -4.88 -13.55 -19.27
N ASP A 33 -5.96 -14.22 -19.68
CA ASP A 33 -7.26 -13.61 -19.95
C ASP A 33 -7.79 -13.03 -18.63
N VAL A 34 -7.30 -11.84 -18.26
CA VAL A 34 -7.75 -11.18 -17.04
C VAL A 34 -9.07 -10.50 -17.34
N GLU A 35 -10.17 -11.13 -16.93
CA GLU A 35 -11.50 -10.58 -17.10
C GLU A 35 -11.67 -9.31 -16.24
N ILE A 36 -11.93 -8.19 -16.90
CA ILE A 36 -12.33 -6.95 -16.24
C ILE A 36 -13.84 -7.03 -16.04
N VAL A 37 -14.25 -7.24 -14.79
CA VAL A 37 -15.68 -7.34 -14.46
C VAL A 37 -16.28 -5.93 -14.35
N GLY A 38 -17.30 -5.65 -15.16
CA GLY A 38 -18.11 -4.43 -15.08
C GLY A 38 -17.57 -3.21 -15.84
N ASP A 39 -18.23 -2.06 -15.66
CA ASP A 39 -17.79 -0.79 -16.24
C ASP A 39 -16.54 -0.27 -15.50
N ARG A 40 -15.38 -0.32 -16.16
CA ARG A 40 -14.08 0.11 -15.61
C ARG A 40 -14.05 1.54 -15.07
N SER A 41 -14.93 2.41 -15.57
CA SER A 41 -15.02 3.75 -15.01
C SER A 41 -15.57 3.76 -13.58
N LEU A 42 -16.35 2.74 -13.20
CA LEU A 42 -16.89 2.54 -11.85
C LEU A 42 -15.90 1.77 -10.98
N ALA A 43 -14.77 2.42 -10.64
CA ALA A 43 -13.70 1.81 -9.86
C ALA A 43 -14.11 1.34 -8.45
N GLY A 44 -15.19 1.90 -7.88
CA GLY A 44 -15.81 1.44 -6.63
C GLY A 44 -17.08 0.61 -6.84
N GLY A 45 -17.37 0.17 -8.07
CA GLY A 45 -18.66 -0.41 -8.42
C GLY A 45 -19.81 0.58 -8.12
N ALA A 46 -20.84 0.10 -7.42
CA ALA A 46 -22.02 0.91 -7.08
C ALA A 46 -21.71 2.11 -6.15
N THR A 47 -20.61 2.05 -5.39
CA THR A 47 -20.21 3.13 -4.46
C THR A 47 -19.26 4.16 -5.10
N THR A 48 -19.08 4.10 -6.43
CA THR A 48 -18.26 5.08 -7.15
C THR A 48 -18.85 6.49 -7.04
N THR A 49 -18.04 7.48 -6.68
CA THR A 49 -18.41 8.90 -6.76
C THR A 49 -17.98 9.54 -8.08
N THR A 50 -18.79 10.47 -8.59
CA THR A 50 -18.47 11.27 -9.80
C THR A 50 -17.89 12.64 -9.48
N ASP A 51 -17.71 12.99 -8.20
CA ASP A 51 -17.05 14.23 -7.81
C ASP A 51 -15.61 14.27 -8.33
N ARG A 52 -15.24 15.42 -8.88
CA ARG A 52 -13.93 15.70 -9.48
C ARG A 52 -13.29 16.96 -8.92
N THR A 53 -13.85 17.51 -7.86
CA THR A 53 -13.28 18.64 -7.14
C THR A 53 -12.14 18.17 -6.24
N SER A 54 -11.54 19.10 -5.50
CA SER A 54 -10.58 18.76 -4.44
C SER A 54 -11.16 17.87 -3.33
N GLN A 55 -12.48 17.64 -3.32
CA GLN A 55 -13.18 16.82 -2.32
C GLN A 55 -13.49 15.39 -2.82
N ALA A 56 -12.95 14.98 -3.97
CA ALA A 56 -13.27 13.69 -4.57
C ALA A 56 -13.09 12.50 -3.61
N PHE A 57 -12.09 12.54 -2.72
CA PHE A 57 -11.78 11.51 -1.73
C PHE A 57 -12.49 11.69 -0.38
N GLU A 58 -13.40 12.65 -0.24
CA GLU A 58 -14.15 12.95 0.99
C GLU A 58 -15.62 12.54 0.91
N ASN A 59 -16.05 11.98 -0.24
CA ASN A 59 -17.44 11.63 -0.44
C ASN A 59 -17.78 10.31 0.26
N PRO A 60 -18.94 10.20 0.94
CA PRO A 60 -19.45 8.94 1.45
C PRO A 60 -19.87 8.01 0.31
N ALA A 61 -19.87 6.71 0.58
CA ALA A 61 -20.48 5.71 -0.28
C ALA A 61 -21.96 6.03 -0.51
N SER A 62 -22.42 5.91 -1.75
CA SER A 62 -23.77 6.33 -2.17
C SER A 62 -24.91 5.46 -1.63
N ASN A 63 -24.60 4.28 -1.10
CA ASN A 63 -25.55 3.28 -0.62
C ASN A 63 -25.73 3.27 0.90
N LEU A 64 -25.15 4.22 1.64
CA LEU A 64 -25.35 4.32 3.09
C LEU A 64 -26.80 4.65 3.43
N SER A 65 -27.31 4.05 4.51
CA SER A 65 -28.57 4.48 5.14
C SER A 65 -28.41 5.89 5.73
N SER A 66 -29.53 6.55 6.08
CA SER A 66 -29.46 7.87 6.74
C SER A 66 -28.70 7.83 8.07
N GLU A 67 -28.88 6.76 8.86
CA GLU A 67 -28.14 6.54 10.11
C GLU A 67 -26.64 6.36 9.86
N ASN A 68 -26.27 5.53 8.88
CA ASN A 68 -24.87 5.33 8.50
C ASN A 68 -24.23 6.60 7.92
N LEU A 69 -25.00 7.44 7.24
CA LEU A 69 -24.51 8.71 6.73
C LEU A 69 -24.21 9.70 7.89
N GLU A 70 -25.03 9.72 8.93
CA GLU A 70 -24.75 10.50 10.14
C GLU A 70 -23.47 10.01 10.85
N LEU A 71 -23.28 8.68 10.96
CA LEU A 71 -22.06 8.09 11.49
C LEU A 71 -20.82 8.44 10.66
N HIS A 72 -20.94 8.46 9.32
CA HIS A 72 -19.85 8.89 8.44
C HIS A 72 -19.40 10.33 8.75
N PHE A 73 -20.33 11.26 8.89
CA PHE A 73 -20.00 12.66 9.19
C PHE A 73 -19.48 12.85 10.62
N ALA A 74 -19.93 12.06 11.59
CA ALA A 74 -19.33 12.04 12.92
C ALA A 74 -17.87 11.54 12.86
N GLY A 75 -17.63 10.47 12.10
CA GLY A 75 -16.29 9.92 11.90
C GLY A 75 -15.34 10.87 11.15
N ASP A 76 -15.84 11.69 10.22
CA ASP A 76 -15.07 12.75 9.55
C ASP A 76 -14.51 13.76 10.57
N ILE A 77 -15.33 14.16 11.54
CA ILE A 77 -14.92 15.05 12.63
C ILE A 77 -13.83 14.40 13.48
N ASP A 78 -14.03 13.15 13.90
CA ASP A 78 -13.07 12.43 14.75
C ASP A 78 -11.75 12.13 14.01
N PHE A 79 -11.80 11.84 12.71
CA PHE A 79 -10.63 11.63 11.85
C PHE A 79 -9.83 12.94 11.65
N GLY A 80 -10.52 14.06 11.47
CA GLY A 80 -9.93 15.40 11.35
C GLY A 80 -9.44 16.01 12.67
N GLN A 81 -9.87 15.44 13.80
CA GLN A 81 -9.58 15.98 15.13
C GLN A 81 -8.07 16.14 15.36
N SER A 82 -7.67 17.37 15.70
CA SER A 82 -6.30 17.65 16.16
C SER A 82 -6.23 17.46 17.67
N PHE A 83 -5.43 16.49 18.10
CA PHE A 83 -5.21 16.20 19.50
C PHE A 83 -4.11 17.10 20.09
N VAL A 84 -4.26 17.39 21.38
CA VAL A 84 -3.32 18.21 22.15
C VAL A 84 -3.04 17.55 23.50
N THR A 85 -2.01 18.01 24.19
CA THR A 85 -1.60 17.44 25.48
C THR A 85 -2.72 17.57 26.51
N ALA A 86 -2.96 16.51 27.29
CA ALA A 86 -3.87 16.54 28.43
C ALA A 86 -3.41 17.59 29.48
N PRO A 87 -4.33 18.19 30.27
CA PRO A 87 -5.77 17.96 30.31
C PRO A 87 -6.55 19.03 29.51
N ALA A 88 -6.19 19.28 28.26
CA ALA A 88 -6.92 20.23 27.42
C ALA A 88 -8.44 19.89 27.36
N PRO A 89 -9.33 20.90 27.31
CA PRO A 89 -10.77 20.66 27.33
C PRO A 89 -11.33 20.08 26.02
N ILE A 90 -10.58 20.16 24.93
CA ILE A 90 -10.98 19.69 23.60
C ILE A 90 -9.85 18.82 23.07
N ALA A 91 -10.17 17.57 22.72
CA ALA A 91 -9.24 16.56 22.23
C ALA A 91 -7.92 16.45 23.02
N PRO A 92 -7.98 16.24 24.35
CA PRO A 92 -6.78 15.87 25.11
C PRO A 92 -6.28 14.49 24.67
N GLY A 93 -5.10 14.12 25.17
CA GLY A 93 -4.58 12.75 25.05
C GLY A 93 -3.48 12.58 24.00
N LEU A 94 -3.02 13.65 23.34
CA LEU A 94 -1.82 13.56 22.51
C LEU A 94 -0.66 13.03 23.35
N GLY A 95 -0.06 11.93 22.91
CA GLY A 95 1.03 11.29 23.63
C GLY A 95 2.28 12.16 23.72
N PRO A 96 3.21 11.85 24.63
CA PRO A 96 4.42 12.64 24.84
C PRO A 96 5.31 12.69 23.60
N LEU A 97 5.28 11.61 22.80
CA LEU A 97 6.02 11.41 21.57
C LEU A 97 5.03 11.02 20.47
N PHE A 98 5.20 11.56 19.27
CA PHE A 98 4.29 11.35 18.15
C PHE A 98 4.99 11.64 16.80
N ASN A 99 4.34 11.28 15.70
CA ASN A 99 4.68 11.73 14.35
C ASN A 99 3.75 12.84 13.87
N ASN A 100 2.46 12.75 14.22
CA ASN A 100 1.48 13.78 13.92
C ASN A 100 0.34 13.82 14.95
N ARG A 101 -0.52 14.83 14.86
CA ARG A 101 -1.60 15.08 15.85
C ARG A 101 -3.02 14.98 15.29
N SER A 102 -3.19 14.67 14.00
CA SER A 102 -4.49 14.30 13.40
C SER A 102 -4.27 13.35 12.23
N CYS A 103 -5.26 12.52 11.90
CA CYS A 103 -5.16 11.63 10.75
C CYS A 103 -5.03 12.45 9.45
N GLU A 104 -5.80 13.53 9.29
CA GLU A 104 -5.74 14.43 8.13
C GLU A 104 -4.38 15.12 7.92
N SER A 105 -3.62 15.37 8.98
CA SER A 105 -2.30 16.01 8.86
C SER A 105 -1.29 15.09 8.15
N CYS A 106 -1.51 13.78 8.19
CA CYS A 106 -0.83 12.77 7.38
C CYS A 106 -1.58 12.49 6.07
N HIS A 107 -2.89 12.22 6.17
CA HIS A 107 -3.78 11.83 5.08
C HIS A 107 -4.53 13.04 4.52
N THR A 108 -3.80 14.04 4.03
CA THR A 108 -4.41 15.28 3.53
C THR A 108 -5.46 14.98 2.47
N LYS A 109 -6.70 15.42 2.74
CA LYS A 109 -7.86 15.17 1.87
C LYS A 109 -8.05 13.69 1.56
N ASN A 110 -7.86 12.83 2.57
CA ASN A 110 -7.94 11.36 2.49
C ASN A 110 -7.01 10.72 1.46
N GLY A 111 -6.06 11.49 0.94
CA GLY A 111 -5.21 11.13 -0.17
C GLY A 111 -3.88 10.51 0.25
N ARG A 112 -3.04 10.27 -0.76
CA ARG A 112 -1.66 9.85 -0.56
C ARG A 112 -0.82 11.03 -0.07
N GLY A 113 0.15 10.74 0.81
CA GLY A 113 1.12 11.74 1.22
C GLY A 113 1.94 12.32 0.06
N SER A 114 2.20 13.62 0.12
CA SER A 114 2.93 14.40 -0.89
C SER A 114 4.39 13.96 -1.00
N PRO A 115 4.93 13.68 -2.20
CA PRO A 115 6.33 13.31 -2.35
C PRO A 115 7.26 14.33 -1.70
N ILE A 116 8.22 13.86 -0.89
CA ILE A 116 9.23 14.76 -0.32
C ILE A 116 10.18 15.19 -1.44
N LEU A 117 10.29 16.49 -1.63
CA LEU A 117 11.20 17.13 -2.58
C LEU A 117 12.38 17.74 -1.82
N GLY A 118 13.59 17.64 -2.38
CA GLY A 118 14.80 18.17 -1.76
C GLY A 118 15.31 17.38 -0.57
N THR A 119 16.10 18.03 0.27
CA THR A 119 16.77 17.47 1.46
C THR A 119 16.28 18.16 2.72
N GLY A 120 16.24 17.46 3.85
CA GLY A 120 15.86 18.04 5.14
C GLY A 120 15.05 17.08 6.00
N GLY A 121 14.23 17.62 6.89
CA GLY A 121 13.31 16.82 7.71
C GLY A 121 12.20 16.15 6.88
N LEU A 122 11.49 15.21 7.49
CA LEU A 122 10.45 14.41 6.82
C LEU A 122 9.16 15.19 6.51
N GLY A 123 8.91 16.30 7.22
CA GLY A 123 7.63 17.00 7.16
C GLY A 123 6.50 16.23 7.86
N SER A 124 5.25 16.62 7.64
CA SER A 124 4.09 16.07 8.38
C SER A 124 3.48 14.80 7.78
N GLN A 125 3.90 14.39 6.57
CA GLN A 125 3.27 13.29 5.83
C GLN A 125 4.22 12.12 5.62
N ALA A 126 5.14 11.87 6.54
CA ALA A 126 6.05 10.74 6.45
C ALA A 126 6.48 10.25 7.84
N LEU A 127 6.77 8.97 7.93
CA LEU A 127 7.34 8.34 9.12
C LEU A 127 8.40 7.32 8.73
N VAL A 128 9.20 6.90 9.70
CA VAL A 128 10.21 5.84 9.51
C VAL A 128 9.88 4.67 10.41
N ARG A 129 9.61 3.52 9.79
CA ARG A 129 9.56 2.23 10.48
C ARG A 129 10.98 1.73 10.69
N VAL A 130 11.23 1.11 11.84
CA VAL A 130 12.51 0.52 12.21
C VAL A 130 12.33 -0.92 12.68
N SER A 131 13.37 -1.73 12.53
CA SER A 131 13.41 -3.10 13.06
C SER A 131 14.86 -3.55 13.20
N VAL A 132 15.17 -4.34 14.23
CA VAL A 132 16.44 -5.08 14.26
C VAL A 132 16.45 -6.13 13.14
N ALA A 133 17.62 -6.34 12.51
CA ALA A 133 17.74 -7.19 11.31
C ALA A 133 17.48 -8.68 11.56
N GLN A 134 17.66 -9.16 12.80
CA GLN A 134 17.40 -10.55 13.16
C GLN A 134 15.91 -10.92 13.02
N GLY A 135 15.01 -9.93 13.03
CA GLY A 135 13.57 -10.13 12.96
C GLY A 135 13.00 -10.84 14.20
N ALA A 136 11.68 -11.04 14.22
CA ALA A 136 11.03 -11.63 15.39
C ALA A 136 11.16 -13.15 15.31
N ALA A 137 11.87 -13.77 16.26
CA ALA A 137 12.06 -15.23 16.27
C ALA A 137 10.73 -16.00 16.30
N ALA A 138 9.70 -15.43 16.94
CA ALA A 138 8.37 -16.02 17.02
C ALA A 138 7.53 -15.86 15.74
N LEU A 139 7.89 -14.91 14.85
CA LEU A 139 7.16 -14.68 13.61
C LEU A 139 8.10 -14.19 12.49
N PRO A 140 8.57 -15.11 11.62
CA PRO A 140 9.37 -14.73 10.46
C PRO A 140 8.66 -13.67 9.61
N GLY A 141 9.27 -12.50 9.46
CA GLY A 141 8.73 -11.37 8.68
C GLY A 141 8.06 -10.26 9.49
N ALA A 142 7.77 -10.46 10.77
CA ALA A 142 7.31 -9.38 11.65
C ALA A 142 8.47 -8.45 12.04
N PRO A 143 8.22 -7.13 12.18
CA PRO A 143 9.23 -6.22 12.73
C PRO A 143 9.56 -6.61 14.17
N SER A 144 10.79 -6.31 14.58
CA SER A 144 11.26 -6.49 15.95
C SER A 144 11.70 -5.17 16.55
N ASP A 145 11.37 -5.00 17.82
CA ASP A 145 11.64 -3.77 18.53
C ASP A 145 13.12 -3.40 18.50
N VAL A 146 13.38 -2.14 18.15
CA VAL A 146 14.65 -1.48 18.39
C VAL A 146 14.64 -0.99 19.84
N PRO A 147 15.60 -1.37 20.69
CA PRO A 147 15.62 -0.97 22.09
C PRO A 147 15.50 0.55 22.27
N GLY A 148 14.49 0.97 23.04
CA GLY A 148 14.22 2.38 23.33
C GLY A 148 13.48 3.17 22.24
N ILE A 149 13.06 2.52 21.15
CA ILE A 149 12.30 3.13 20.03
C ILE A 149 11.07 2.27 19.66
N GLY A 150 11.19 0.93 19.70
CA GLY A 150 10.15 0.04 19.19
C GLY A 150 10.26 -0.17 17.68
N THR A 151 9.13 -0.15 16.96
CA THR A 151 9.09 -0.46 15.51
C THR A 151 8.85 0.76 14.61
N GLN A 152 8.74 1.95 15.18
CA GLN A 152 8.50 3.21 14.50
C GLN A 152 9.22 4.32 15.27
N ILE A 153 9.83 5.27 14.56
CA ILE A 153 10.40 6.46 15.20
C ILE A 153 9.34 7.54 15.30
N GLN A 154 9.10 8.05 16.50
CA GLN A 154 8.32 9.26 16.81
C GLN A 154 9.27 10.48 16.89
N ASP A 155 9.26 11.27 15.82
CA ASP A 155 10.20 12.37 15.58
C ASP A 155 9.72 13.74 16.09
N HIS A 156 8.55 13.78 16.75
CA HIS A 156 8.02 14.94 17.44
C HIS A 156 7.74 14.63 18.91
N ALA A 157 7.68 15.69 19.73
CA ALA A 157 7.39 15.58 21.15
C ALA A 157 6.62 16.80 21.65
N ILE A 158 5.88 16.63 22.74
CA ILE A 158 5.22 17.74 23.45
C ILE A 158 6.25 18.63 24.18
N PHE A 159 5.82 19.80 24.67
CA PHE A 159 6.69 20.68 25.44
C PHE A 159 7.30 19.97 26.66
N GLY A 160 8.62 20.11 26.83
CA GLY A 160 9.36 19.49 27.93
C GLY A 160 9.79 18.04 27.69
N GLN A 161 9.40 17.43 26.57
CA GLN A 161 9.84 16.09 26.16
C GLN A 161 10.85 16.17 25.00
N ILE A 162 11.58 15.09 24.76
CA ILE A 162 12.60 14.99 23.70
C ILE A 162 12.15 13.91 22.71
N PRO A 163 12.07 14.21 21.39
CA PRO A 163 11.76 13.21 20.37
C PRO A 163 12.72 12.02 20.38
N GLU A 164 12.29 10.87 19.88
CA GLU A 164 13.12 9.66 19.86
C GLU A 164 14.36 9.81 18.95
N ALA A 165 14.23 10.60 17.89
CA ALA A 165 15.35 10.95 17.02
C ALA A 165 15.03 12.18 16.15
N THR A 166 16.08 12.83 15.67
CA THR A 166 16.01 13.74 14.52
C THR A 166 16.34 12.99 13.24
N ILE A 167 15.53 13.19 12.20
CA ILE A 167 15.68 12.51 10.90
C ILE A 167 16.03 13.53 9.81
N GLU A 168 17.13 13.27 9.11
CA GLU A 168 17.53 14.01 7.92
C GLU A 168 17.44 13.08 6.70
N LEU A 169 16.68 13.50 5.69
CA LEU A 169 16.53 12.80 4.42
C LEU A 169 17.38 13.47 3.34
N THR A 170 18.19 12.66 2.68
CA THR A 170 18.89 13.00 1.44
C THR A 170 18.56 11.98 0.34
N TRP A 171 18.94 12.28 -0.90
CA TRP A 171 18.65 11.41 -2.04
C TRP A 171 19.95 10.99 -2.73
N LYS A 172 20.05 9.69 -3.01
CA LYS A 172 21.06 9.15 -3.93
C LYS A 172 20.42 8.97 -5.30
N TYR A 173 21.02 9.58 -6.32
CA TYR A 173 20.52 9.55 -7.70
C TYR A 173 21.24 8.50 -8.54
N PHE A 174 20.49 7.90 -9.46
CA PHE A 174 20.94 6.83 -10.35
C PHE A 174 20.49 7.15 -11.78
N PRO A 175 21.39 7.66 -12.63
CA PRO A 175 21.06 7.90 -14.02
C PRO A 175 20.89 6.56 -14.77
N GLY A 176 20.02 6.55 -15.75
CA GLY A 176 19.80 5.41 -16.65
C GLY A 176 19.30 5.86 -18.01
N ALA A 177 19.14 4.90 -18.91
CA ALA A 177 18.53 5.12 -20.21
C ALA A 177 17.59 3.96 -20.55
N LEU A 178 16.48 4.28 -21.22
CA LEU A 178 15.59 3.30 -21.83
C LEU A 178 16.27 2.66 -23.07
N PRO A 179 15.77 1.52 -23.58
CA PRO A 179 16.34 0.85 -24.76
C PRO A 179 16.41 1.72 -26.03
N ASP A 180 15.55 2.74 -26.12
CA ASP A 180 15.53 3.72 -27.21
C ASP A 180 16.55 4.86 -27.03
N GLY A 181 17.29 4.87 -25.92
CA GLY A 181 18.29 5.88 -25.57
C GLY A 181 17.74 7.06 -24.76
N GLN A 182 16.43 7.12 -24.47
CA GLN A 182 15.87 8.19 -23.63
C GLN A 182 16.41 8.09 -22.19
N SER A 183 17.03 9.17 -21.69
CA SER A 183 17.58 9.21 -20.34
C SER A 183 16.49 9.32 -19.28
N TYR A 184 16.69 8.66 -18.14
CA TYR A 184 15.92 8.86 -16.92
C TYR A 184 16.86 8.94 -15.70
N GLU A 185 16.32 9.37 -14.56
CA GLU A 185 17.03 9.36 -13.30
C GLU A 185 16.13 8.78 -12.20
N LEU A 186 16.61 7.74 -11.53
CA LEU A 186 15.97 7.19 -10.33
C LEU A 186 16.61 7.81 -9.09
N ARG A 187 15.89 7.77 -7.97
CA ARG A 187 16.44 8.17 -6.68
C ARG A 187 16.04 7.22 -5.56
N SER A 188 16.93 7.01 -4.62
CA SER A 188 16.67 6.27 -3.38
C SER A 188 16.85 7.17 -2.16
N PRO A 189 15.96 7.10 -1.15
CA PRO A 189 16.12 7.87 0.08
C PRO A 189 17.34 7.36 0.87
N VAL A 190 18.06 8.29 1.48
CA VAL A 190 19.16 8.04 2.42
C VAL A 190 18.84 8.79 3.71
N LEU A 191 18.58 8.03 4.77
CA LEU A 191 18.18 8.56 6.08
C LEU A 191 19.40 8.66 6.99
N LYS A 192 19.58 9.82 7.62
CA LYS A 192 20.50 10.01 8.75
C LYS A 192 19.67 10.26 10.00
N ILE A 193 19.69 9.30 10.91
CA ILE A 193 18.89 9.29 12.13
C ILE A 193 19.82 9.54 13.32
N THR A 194 19.56 10.60 14.08
CA THR A 194 20.38 11.03 15.22
C THR A 194 19.57 10.95 16.51
N LEU A 195 20.06 10.19 17.48
CA LEU A 195 19.43 9.95 18.77
C LEU A 195 19.67 11.13 19.74
N PRO A 196 18.90 11.28 20.84
CA PRO A 196 19.04 12.36 21.80
C PRO A 196 20.42 12.51 22.43
N ASN A 197 21.16 11.41 22.56
CA ASN A 197 22.53 11.40 23.09
C ASN A 197 23.59 11.86 22.07
N GLY A 198 23.19 12.26 20.86
CA GLY A 198 24.07 12.70 19.77
C GLY A 198 24.67 11.57 18.93
N THR A 199 24.36 10.31 19.24
CA THR A 199 24.82 9.16 18.43
C THR A 199 23.89 8.89 17.26
N HIS A 200 24.35 8.13 16.27
CA HIS A 200 23.53 7.70 15.15
C HIS A 200 22.87 6.35 15.42
N LEU A 201 21.66 6.16 14.87
CA LEU A 201 21.02 4.85 14.88
C LEU A 201 21.95 3.81 14.24
N SER A 202 22.06 2.65 14.89
CA SER A 202 22.99 1.61 14.47
C SER A 202 22.72 1.11 13.05
N GLY A 203 23.78 0.79 12.31
CA GLY A 203 23.69 0.37 10.90
C GLY A 203 23.09 -1.03 10.68
N ASP A 204 22.92 -1.81 11.74
CA ASP A 204 22.21 -3.11 11.73
C ASP A 204 20.69 -2.97 11.93
N VAL A 205 20.20 -1.75 12.17
CA VAL A 205 18.76 -1.45 12.20
C VAL A 205 18.27 -1.24 10.77
N MET A 206 17.26 -2.03 10.39
CA MET A 206 16.54 -1.85 9.14
C MET A 206 15.64 -0.62 9.24
N THR A 207 15.63 0.20 8.20
CA THR A 207 14.77 1.39 8.13
C THR A 207 13.84 1.33 6.92
N SER A 208 12.66 1.91 7.05
CA SER A 208 11.70 2.00 5.95
C SER A 208 10.93 3.31 6.03
N LEU A 209 11.25 4.24 5.12
CA LEU A 209 10.50 5.48 4.94
C LEU A 209 9.10 5.18 4.38
N ARG A 210 8.07 5.71 5.04
CA ARG A 210 6.66 5.47 4.70
C ARG A 210 5.94 6.80 4.53
N MET A 211 5.33 6.98 3.36
CA MET A 211 4.30 8.00 3.15
C MET A 211 2.92 7.38 3.44
N PRO A 212 1.93 8.14 3.93
CA PRO A 212 0.57 7.65 4.11
C PRO A 212 -0.02 7.20 2.76
N GLN A 213 -0.90 6.21 2.84
CA GLN A 213 -1.70 5.72 1.71
C GLN A 213 -3.04 6.45 1.69
N PRO A 214 -3.70 6.54 0.53
CA PRO A 214 -5.09 6.99 0.50
C PRO A 214 -5.94 6.11 1.41
N VAL A 215 -6.93 6.71 2.05
CA VAL A 215 -7.86 6.01 2.97
C VAL A 215 -9.25 5.81 2.40
N PHE A 216 -9.52 6.31 1.18
CA PHE A 216 -10.76 6.04 0.48
C PHE A 216 -10.79 4.62 -0.12
N GLY A 217 -11.98 4.04 -0.25
CA GLY A 217 -12.20 2.72 -0.83
C GLY A 217 -11.74 1.54 0.04
N LEU A 218 -11.27 1.79 1.26
CA LEU A 218 -10.74 0.73 2.11
C LEU A 218 -11.81 -0.26 2.58
N GLY A 219 -13.07 0.16 2.76
CA GLY A 219 -14.16 -0.78 3.06
C GLY A 219 -14.44 -1.78 1.92
N LEU A 220 -14.21 -1.39 0.65
CA LEU A 220 -14.29 -2.32 -0.47
C LEU A 220 -13.15 -3.35 -0.42
N LEU A 221 -11.94 -2.94 -0.02
CA LEU A 221 -10.81 -3.86 0.20
C LEU A 221 -11.07 -4.79 1.40
N GLU A 222 -11.67 -4.27 2.47
CA GLU A 222 -12.09 -5.08 3.63
C GLU A 222 -13.11 -6.14 3.22
N ALA A 223 -14.04 -5.79 2.32
CA ALA A 223 -15.07 -6.68 1.81
C ALA A 223 -14.55 -7.75 0.84
N ILE A 224 -13.28 -7.74 0.41
CA ILE A 224 -12.75 -8.83 -0.44
C ILE A 224 -12.70 -10.14 0.37
N PRO A 225 -13.30 -11.24 -0.11
CA PRO A 225 -13.25 -12.52 0.59
C PRO A 225 -11.81 -13.00 0.84
N GLU A 226 -11.58 -13.60 2.01
CA GLU A 226 -10.24 -14.06 2.41
C GLU A 226 -9.70 -15.16 1.47
N ASP A 227 -10.56 -16.12 1.11
CA ASP A 227 -10.25 -17.18 0.15
C ASP A 227 -9.85 -16.60 -1.22
N ARG A 228 -10.44 -15.48 -1.64
CA ARG A 228 -10.03 -14.78 -2.86
C ARG A 228 -8.60 -14.25 -2.74
N LEU A 229 -8.22 -13.64 -1.62
CA LEU A 229 -6.84 -13.14 -1.43
C LEU A 229 -5.85 -14.30 -1.36
N LEU A 230 -6.20 -15.40 -0.68
CA LEU A 230 -5.37 -16.60 -0.60
C LEU A 230 -5.23 -17.30 -1.96
N SER A 231 -6.26 -17.26 -2.81
CA SER A 231 -6.19 -17.84 -4.17
C SER A 231 -5.18 -17.14 -5.10
N LEU A 232 -4.72 -15.95 -4.72
CA LEU A 232 -3.73 -15.16 -5.47
C LEU A 232 -2.29 -15.39 -4.97
N THR A 233 -2.09 -16.23 -3.95
CA THR A 233 -0.75 -16.54 -3.48
C THR A 233 -0.12 -17.61 -4.36
N ASP A 234 1.09 -17.36 -4.82
CA ASP A 234 1.95 -18.35 -5.44
C ASP A 234 3.35 -18.23 -4.84
N PRO A 235 3.59 -18.74 -3.62
CA PRO A 235 4.89 -18.58 -2.96
C PRO A 235 6.04 -19.25 -3.71
N GLU A 236 5.77 -20.31 -4.47
CA GLU A 236 6.80 -21.15 -5.08
C GLU A 236 6.89 -20.96 -6.60
N ASP A 237 6.23 -19.93 -7.15
CA ASP A 237 6.21 -19.61 -8.59
C ASP A 237 5.84 -20.87 -9.40
N ALA A 238 4.75 -21.52 -8.99
CA ALA A 238 4.31 -22.81 -9.51
C ALA A 238 3.91 -22.74 -10.98
N ASP A 239 3.47 -21.56 -11.45
CA ASP A 239 3.17 -21.30 -12.86
C ASP A 239 4.39 -20.82 -13.67
N ASN A 240 5.53 -20.54 -13.02
CA ASN A 240 6.78 -20.06 -13.59
C ASN A 240 6.64 -18.74 -14.36
N ASP A 241 5.76 -17.85 -13.91
CA ASP A 241 5.62 -16.49 -14.44
C ASP A 241 6.66 -15.51 -13.85
N GLY A 242 7.43 -15.95 -12.85
CA GLY A 242 8.47 -15.17 -12.18
C GLY A 242 7.95 -14.38 -10.97
N ILE A 243 6.70 -14.60 -10.54
CA ILE A 243 6.03 -13.87 -9.46
C ILE A 243 5.76 -14.80 -8.29
N SER A 244 6.51 -14.59 -7.20
CA SER A 244 6.33 -15.37 -5.96
C SER A 244 5.45 -14.66 -4.92
N GLY A 245 4.16 -14.49 -5.22
CA GLY A 245 3.20 -13.78 -4.36
C GLY A 245 2.95 -14.48 -3.02
N ARG A 246 3.07 -13.76 -1.90
CA ARG A 246 2.90 -14.32 -0.54
C ARG A 246 1.89 -13.52 0.29
N ALA A 247 0.93 -14.22 0.89
CA ALA A 247 0.07 -13.63 1.91
C ALA A 247 0.88 -13.32 3.18
N ASN A 248 0.59 -12.19 3.81
CA ASN A 248 1.16 -11.85 5.11
C ASN A 248 0.25 -12.34 6.23
N VAL A 249 0.81 -12.97 7.26
CA VAL A 249 0.07 -13.43 8.44
C VAL A 249 0.46 -12.55 9.62
N VAL A 250 -0.52 -11.96 10.29
CA VAL A 250 -0.33 -10.92 11.30
C VAL A 250 -1.15 -11.20 12.55
N PHE A 251 -0.72 -10.66 13.68
CA PHE A 251 -1.46 -10.79 14.93
C PHE A 251 -2.67 -9.85 14.96
N ASP A 252 -3.85 -10.41 15.18
CA ASP A 252 -5.08 -9.67 15.47
C ASP A 252 -5.19 -9.51 16.99
N ALA A 253 -4.97 -8.29 17.47
CA ALA A 253 -4.98 -7.95 18.89
C ALA A 253 -6.38 -8.07 19.51
N ILE A 254 -7.44 -7.94 18.71
CA ILE A 254 -8.83 -8.05 19.15
C ILE A 254 -9.22 -9.51 19.30
N LYS A 255 -8.84 -10.37 18.35
CA LYS A 255 -9.12 -11.82 18.39
C LYS A 255 -8.10 -12.62 19.19
N GLY A 256 -6.92 -12.07 19.46
CA GLY A 256 -5.83 -12.75 20.15
C GLY A 256 -5.21 -13.90 19.35
N THR A 257 -5.27 -13.85 18.02
CA THR A 257 -4.75 -14.92 17.14
C THR A 257 -4.13 -14.36 15.86
N PHE A 258 -3.36 -15.18 15.16
CA PHE A 258 -2.82 -14.85 13.85
C PHE A 258 -3.85 -15.05 12.74
N VAL A 259 -3.95 -14.07 11.83
CA VAL A 259 -4.89 -14.05 10.69
C VAL A 259 -4.24 -13.42 9.46
N LEU A 260 -4.93 -13.40 8.32
CA LEU A 260 -4.49 -12.71 7.12
C LEU A 260 -4.35 -11.19 7.35
N GLY A 261 -3.19 -10.64 7.01
CA GLY A 261 -2.96 -9.21 6.94
C GLY A 261 -3.51 -8.60 5.65
N ARG A 262 -4.08 -7.39 5.73
CA ARG A 262 -4.78 -6.72 4.62
C ARG A 262 -4.36 -5.27 4.43
N PHE A 263 -4.18 -4.53 5.52
CA PHE A 263 -4.00 -3.08 5.50
C PHE A 263 -2.57 -2.66 5.83
N GLY A 264 -2.24 -1.42 5.44
CA GLY A 264 -0.88 -0.91 5.48
C GLY A 264 -0.03 -1.37 4.30
N ARG A 265 1.12 -0.72 4.10
CA ARG A 265 1.97 -0.93 2.91
C ARG A 265 2.58 -2.33 2.79
N LYS A 266 2.57 -3.11 3.86
CA LYS A 266 3.07 -4.49 3.89
C LYS A 266 1.97 -5.48 4.32
N ALA A 267 0.70 -5.09 4.19
CA ALA A 267 -0.43 -5.86 4.71
C ALA A 267 -0.19 -6.28 6.17
N ASN A 268 0.26 -5.34 7.00
CA ASN A 268 0.72 -5.59 8.36
C ASN A 268 -0.37 -5.36 9.43
N GLN A 269 -1.59 -5.06 9.00
CA GLN A 269 -2.77 -4.95 9.86
C GLN A 269 -3.92 -5.80 9.30
N PRO A 270 -4.65 -6.56 10.15
CA PRO A 270 -5.67 -7.50 9.68
C PRO A 270 -7.02 -6.85 9.37
N THR A 271 -7.38 -5.78 10.10
CA THR A 271 -8.69 -5.12 10.05
C THR A 271 -8.51 -3.60 10.02
N LEU A 272 -9.51 -2.86 9.54
CA LEU A 272 -9.46 -1.40 9.57
C LEU A 272 -9.46 -0.85 11.00
N ILE A 273 -10.24 -1.44 11.91
CA ILE A 273 -10.25 -0.99 13.31
C ILE A 273 -8.88 -1.13 13.98
N GLN A 274 -8.14 -2.23 13.72
CA GLN A 274 -6.78 -2.37 14.26
C GLN A 274 -5.78 -1.43 13.56
N GLN A 275 -5.97 -1.15 12.26
CA GLN A 275 -5.16 -0.17 11.54
C GLN A 275 -5.35 1.25 12.10
N VAL A 276 -6.58 1.65 12.40
CA VAL A 276 -6.89 2.96 13.01
C VAL A 276 -6.39 3.02 14.46
N ALA A 277 -6.63 1.98 15.25
CA ALA A 277 -6.12 1.88 16.62
C ALA A 277 -4.58 1.94 16.68
N SER A 278 -3.90 1.27 15.74
CA SER A 278 -2.44 1.32 15.63
C SER A 278 -1.95 2.71 15.22
N ALA A 279 -2.68 3.44 14.36
CA ALA A 279 -2.33 4.81 13.99
C ALA A 279 -2.47 5.76 15.20
N TYR A 280 -3.57 5.69 15.97
CA TYR A 280 -3.69 6.45 17.21
C TYR A 280 -2.51 6.19 18.16
N ALA A 281 -2.19 4.93 18.41
CA ALA A 281 -1.13 4.57 19.35
C ALA A 281 0.28 4.94 18.85
N ASN A 282 0.64 4.60 17.62
CA ASN A 282 2.01 4.74 17.13
C ASN A 282 2.28 6.11 16.49
N ASP A 283 1.30 6.68 15.79
CA ASP A 283 1.51 7.93 15.03
C ASP A 283 1.20 9.15 15.90
N MET A 284 0.33 9.00 16.91
CA MET A 284 -0.16 10.11 17.76
C MET A 284 0.11 9.90 19.26
N GLY A 285 0.55 8.70 19.66
CA GLY A 285 0.81 8.37 21.07
C GLY A 285 -0.46 8.27 21.93
N ILE A 286 -1.62 8.08 21.31
CA ILE A 286 -2.95 8.08 21.96
C ILE A 286 -3.33 6.64 22.34
N GLY A 287 -3.57 6.43 23.64
CA GLY A 287 -4.13 5.20 24.18
C GLY A 287 -5.59 5.00 23.76
N ASN A 288 -5.95 3.78 23.41
CA ASN A 288 -7.27 3.43 22.89
C ASN A 288 -7.67 1.99 23.28
N PRO A 289 -8.93 1.56 23.08
CA PRO A 289 -9.42 0.27 23.57
C PRO A 289 -8.67 -0.98 23.07
N VAL A 290 -7.87 -0.88 22.00
CA VAL A 290 -7.04 -1.99 21.48
C VAL A 290 -5.60 -1.90 21.99
N PHE A 291 -5.05 -0.69 22.04
CA PHE A 291 -3.68 -0.41 22.47
C PHE A 291 -3.67 0.75 23.47
N SER A 292 -3.42 0.48 24.75
CA SER A 292 -3.25 1.52 25.76
C SER A 292 -1.99 2.36 25.50
N ASP A 293 -1.93 3.56 26.09
CA ASP A 293 -0.69 4.36 26.09
C ASP A 293 0.44 3.69 26.93
N SER A 294 1.59 4.36 27.04
CA SER A 294 2.74 3.84 27.81
C SER A 294 2.49 3.74 29.33
N GLU A 295 1.45 4.38 29.85
CA GLU A 295 1.05 4.37 31.26
C GLU A 295 -0.15 3.45 31.52
N GLY A 296 -0.74 2.86 30.47
CA GLY A 296 -1.93 2.02 30.54
C GLY A 296 -3.26 2.77 30.47
N ASN A 297 -3.26 4.06 30.15
CA ASN A 297 -4.47 4.87 30.02
C ASN A 297 -5.14 4.69 28.64
N LEU A 298 -6.43 5.03 28.61
CA LEU A 298 -7.23 5.14 27.40
C LEU A 298 -7.61 6.61 27.21
N ASP A 299 -7.01 7.27 26.23
CA ASP A 299 -7.24 8.67 25.90
C ASP A 299 -8.52 8.87 25.07
N ILE A 300 -8.87 7.88 24.26
CA ILE A 300 -10.13 7.82 23.51
C ILE A 300 -10.93 6.57 23.88
N ASP A 301 -12.24 6.67 23.77
CA ASP A 301 -13.14 5.54 23.98
C ASP A 301 -13.37 4.73 22.70
N PHE A 302 -14.18 3.67 22.80
CA PHE A 302 -14.53 2.84 21.65
C PHE A 302 -15.36 3.59 20.62
N SER A 303 -16.20 4.56 21.04
CA SER A 303 -17.05 5.29 20.11
C SER A 303 -16.21 6.13 19.15
N THR A 304 -15.18 6.83 19.65
CA THR A 304 -14.26 7.62 18.81
C THR A 304 -13.40 6.74 17.90
N LEU A 305 -12.96 5.57 18.39
CA LEU A 305 -12.23 4.62 17.56
C LEU A 305 -13.11 4.04 16.44
N ASP A 306 -14.34 3.66 16.77
CA ASP A 306 -15.29 3.06 15.83
C ASP A 306 -15.77 4.07 14.80
N SER A 307 -16.09 5.31 15.18
CA SER A 307 -16.49 6.38 14.23
C SER A 307 -15.39 6.69 13.21
N SER A 308 -14.14 6.80 13.65
CA SER A 308 -12.98 7.04 12.76
C SER A 308 -12.74 5.84 11.83
N THR A 309 -12.98 4.62 12.31
CA THR A 309 -12.92 3.41 11.50
C THR A 309 -14.05 3.38 10.47
N PHE A 310 -15.26 3.72 10.90
CA PHE A 310 -16.44 3.77 10.05
C PHE A 310 -16.27 4.78 8.92
N TYR A 311 -15.66 5.94 9.20
CA TYR A 311 -15.33 6.93 8.18
C TYR A 311 -14.46 6.34 7.08
N VAL A 312 -13.31 5.73 7.42
CA VAL A 312 -12.41 5.13 6.41
C VAL A 312 -13.01 3.92 5.68
N GLN A 313 -13.93 3.19 6.32
CA GLN A 313 -14.68 2.12 5.68
C GLN A 313 -15.65 2.63 4.60
N THR A 314 -16.19 3.83 4.79
CA THR A 314 -17.32 4.32 4.00
C THR A 314 -16.98 5.44 3.02
N LEU A 315 -15.70 5.79 2.88
CA LEU A 315 -15.21 6.71 1.85
C LEU A 315 -15.32 6.08 0.45
N ALA A 316 -16.03 6.75 -0.45
CA ALA A 316 -16.26 6.33 -1.83
C ALA A 316 -14.99 6.38 -2.69
N VAL A 317 -14.96 5.56 -3.75
CA VAL A 317 -13.89 5.57 -4.75
C VAL A 317 -14.26 6.51 -5.89
N PRO A 318 -13.41 7.48 -6.28
CA PRO A 318 -13.70 8.30 -7.45
C PRO A 318 -13.69 7.52 -8.76
N ARG A 319 -14.55 7.96 -9.68
CA ARG A 319 -14.66 7.41 -11.04
C ARG A 319 -13.32 7.50 -11.76
N ALA A 320 -12.89 6.38 -12.36
CA ALA A 320 -11.74 6.40 -13.26
C ALA A 320 -12.04 7.29 -14.48
N ILE A 321 -11.08 8.13 -14.85
CA ILE A 321 -11.24 9.13 -15.89
C ILE A 321 -10.75 8.61 -17.24
N ASP A 322 -11.27 9.19 -18.32
CA ASP A 322 -10.72 9.03 -19.67
C ASP A 322 -10.61 7.59 -20.19
N VAL A 323 -11.32 6.63 -19.58
CA VAL A 323 -11.27 5.20 -19.93
C VAL A 323 -11.66 4.89 -21.38
N GLN A 324 -12.30 5.83 -22.08
CA GLN A 324 -12.67 5.70 -23.49
C GLN A 324 -11.64 6.29 -24.46
N LYS A 325 -10.66 7.07 -23.97
CA LYS A 325 -9.60 7.63 -24.81
C LYS A 325 -8.72 6.50 -25.38
N PRO A 326 -8.39 6.52 -26.68
CA PRO A 326 -7.58 5.46 -27.29
C PRO A 326 -6.26 5.19 -26.56
N GLU A 327 -5.58 6.24 -26.09
CA GLU A 327 -4.28 6.14 -25.43
C GLU A 327 -4.38 5.45 -24.06
N VAL A 328 -5.49 5.64 -23.35
CA VAL A 328 -5.74 4.99 -22.05
C VAL A 328 -6.01 3.49 -22.23
N LYS A 329 -6.75 3.12 -23.29
CA LYS A 329 -6.97 1.71 -23.66
C LYS A 329 -5.71 1.02 -24.12
N GLU A 330 -4.87 1.72 -24.89
CA GLU A 330 -3.56 1.22 -25.29
C GLU A 330 -2.66 1.00 -24.07
N GLY A 331 -2.59 1.97 -23.16
CA GLY A 331 -1.82 1.85 -21.91
C GLY A 331 -2.29 0.69 -21.03
N GLU A 332 -3.59 0.43 -20.95
CA GLU A 332 -4.16 -0.75 -20.29
C GLU A 332 -3.71 -2.06 -20.95
N GLY A 333 -3.83 -2.15 -22.28
CA GLY A 333 -3.37 -3.32 -23.01
C GLY A 333 -1.87 -3.59 -22.81
N LEU A 334 -1.05 -2.53 -22.80
CA LEU A 334 0.37 -2.62 -22.49
C LEU A 334 0.62 -3.10 -21.05
N PHE A 335 -0.08 -2.53 -20.07
CA PHE A 335 0.05 -2.91 -18.65
C PHE A 335 -0.23 -4.40 -18.40
N LEU A 336 -1.28 -4.93 -19.03
CA LEU A 336 -1.58 -6.36 -18.96
C LEU A 336 -0.54 -7.20 -19.72
N LYS A 337 -0.16 -6.76 -20.92
CA LYS A 337 0.82 -7.48 -21.77
C LYS A 337 2.20 -7.62 -21.13
N ILE A 338 2.64 -6.63 -20.33
CA ILE A 338 3.93 -6.69 -19.62
C ILE A 338 3.83 -7.43 -18.26
N GLY A 339 2.68 -8.03 -17.94
CA GLY A 339 2.50 -8.85 -16.74
C GLY A 339 2.15 -8.08 -15.46
N CYS A 340 1.93 -6.75 -15.52
CA CYS A 340 1.60 -6.00 -14.31
C CYS A 340 0.26 -6.44 -13.69
N GLY A 341 -0.67 -6.96 -14.50
CA GLY A 341 -1.96 -7.48 -14.06
C GLY A 341 -1.89 -8.74 -13.19
N SER A 342 -0.77 -9.47 -13.19
CA SER A 342 -0.58 -10.66 -12.34
C SER A 342 -0.51 -10.29 -10.85
N CYS A 343 0.11 -9.14 -10.53
CA CYS A 343 0.12 -8.59 -9.17
C CYS A 343 -0.98 -7.55 -8.93
N HIS A 344 -1.23 -6.68 -9.91
CA HIS A 344 -2.25 -5.64 -9.86
C HIS A 344 -3.54 -6.14 -10.50
N VAL A 345 -4.17 -7.12 -9.84
CA VAL A 345 -5.41 -7.75 -10.31
C VAL A 345 -6.45 -6.67 -10.67
N PRO A 346 -6.92 -6.59 -11.93
CA PRO A 346 -7.75 -5.49 -12.43
C PRO A 346 -9.09 -5.32 -11.73
N SER A 347 -9.67 -6.40 -11.21
CA SER A 347 -10.95 -6.36 -10.50
C SER A 347 -11.05 -7.43 -9.43
N HIS A 348 -11.80 -7.10 -8.38
CA HIS A 348 -12.21 -8.02 -7.33
C HIS A 348 -13.72 -7.95 -7.17
N LEU A 349 -14.37 -9.09 -6.98
CA LEU A 349 -15.73 -9.15 -6.49
C LEU A 349 -15.70 -9.08 -4.96
N THR A 350 -16.37 -8.09 -4.38
CA THR A 350 -16.53 -7.96 -2.94
C THR A 350 -17.57 -8.96 -2.43
N GLY A 351 -17.37 -9.45 -1.20
CA GLY A 351 -18.34 -10.24 -0.46
C GLY A 351 -19.34 -9.39 0.32
N THR A 352 -20.09 -10.03 1.21
CA THR A 352 -20.98 -9.33 2.15
C THR A 352 -20.13 -8.59 3.19
N HIS A 353 -20.42 -7.31 3.38
CA HIS A 353 -19.82 -6.46 4.39
C HIS A 353 -20.89 -6.08 5.44
N PRO A 354 -20.55 -5.94 6.73
CA PRO A 354 -21.52 -5.59 7.78
C PRO A 354 -22.11 -4.18 7.66
N ILE A 355 -21.45 -3.29 6.91
CA ILE A 355 -21.88 -1.94 6.56
C ILE A 355 -22.41 -1.95 5.12
#